data_AF-A0A662BC46-F1
#
_entry.id   AF-A0A662BC46-F1
#
_cell.length_a   1.000
_cell.length_b   1.000
_cell.length_c   1.000
_cell.angle_alpha   90.00
_cell.angle_beta   90.00
_cell.angle_gamma   90.00
#
_symmetry.space_group_name_H-M   'P 1'
#
loop_
_entity.id
_entity.type
_entity.pdbx_description
1 polymer ?
#
loop_
_entity_poly.entity_id
_entity_poly.type
_entity_poly.pdbx_seq_one_letter_code
_entity_poly.pdbx_strand_id
1 'polypeptide(L)'
;MNINLIFDILQNISIVIVSFVAIYGINSWRTEMVWKRKYELAEEVLSLFYEARESIEIIRSPYGHTGEGKTRKRKEKETEEQSEILDRAYVIYERYEKVKTPFTKLKSLKYRFMAIFGEDKGLPFDNLSKLLDKLFFASYKLEKYWNDQGRKKFTDEQFQKHVDKMEKFEEIIWSDYGEPDLISEEINKVVENIETICKTIIQKK
;
A
#
# COMPACT_ATOMS: atom_id res chain seq x y z
N MET A 1 -13.23 -70.78 -23.52
CA MET A 1 -13.45 -69.33 -23.35
C MET A 1 -12.95 -68.64 -24.60
N ASN A 2 -13.79 -67.84 -25.27
CA ASN A 2 -13.44 -67.24 -26.56
C ASN A 2 -12.38 -66.17 -26.34
N ILE A 3 -11.20 -66.28 -26.96
CA ILE A 3 -10.08 -65.33 -26.79
C ILE A 3 -10.52 -63.89 -27.07
N ASN A 4 -11.39 -63.69 -28.06
CA ASN A 4 -11.95 -62.40 -28.41
C ASN A 4 -12.77 -61.76 -27.27
N LEU A 5 -13.54 -62.56 -26.52
CA LEU A 5 -14.30 -62.07 -25.37
C LEU A 5 -13.37 -61.52 -24.27
N ILE A 6 -12.22 -62.16 -24.05
CA ILE A 6 -11.22 -61.71 -23.07
C ILE A 6 -10.61 -60.38 -23.52
N PHE A 7 -10.27 -60.26 -24.80
CA PHE A 7 -9.75 -59.00 -25.36
C PHE A 7 -10.77 -57.86 -25.26
N ASP A 8 -12.04 -58.10 -25.57
CA ASP A 8 -13.09 -57.09 -25.47
C ASP A 8 -13.30 -56.61 -24.02
N ILE A 9 -13.27 -57.54 -23.05
CA ILE A 9 -13.36 -57.20 -21.63
C ILE A 9 -12.15 -56.34 -21.20
N LEU A 10 -10.93 -56.71 -21.59
CA LEU A 10 -9.73 -55.95 -21.28
C LEU A 10 -9.75 -54.55 -21.92
N GLN A 11 -10.22 -54.43 -23.16
CA GLN A 11 -10.36 -53.14 -23.84
C GLN A 11 -11.37 -52.25 -23.12
N ASN A 12 -12.52 -52.79 -22.72
CA ASN A 12 -13.53 -52.03 -21.96
C ASN A 12 -12.99 -51.58 -20.60
N ILE A 13 -12.26 -52.44 -19.88
CA ILE A 13 -11.60 -52.06 -18.62
C ILE A 13 -10.58 -50.93 -18.85
N SER A 14 -9.79 -51.02 -19.92
CA SER A 14 -8.81 -49.98 -20.28
C SER A 14 -9.48 -48.63 -20.54
N ILE A 15 -10.58 -48.59 -21.30
CA ILE A 15 -11.34 -47.37 -21.56
C ILE A 15 -11.89 -46.77 -20.25
N VAL A 16 -12.38 -47.61 -19.34
CA VAL A 16 -12.89 -47.16 -18.03
C VAL A 16 -11.76 -46.56 -17.20
N ILE A 17 -10.61 -47.22 -17.11
CA ILE A 17 -9.44 -46.72 -16.36
C ILE A 17 -8.95 -45.39 -16.93
N VAL A 18 -8.77 -45.29 -18.25
CA VAL A 18 -8.36 -44.05 -18.92
C VAL A 18 -9.36 -42.93 -18.63
N SER A 19 -10.66 -43.23 -18.65
CA SER A 19 -11.70 -42.26 -18.35
C SER A 19 -11.62 -41.75 -16.91
N PHE A 20 -11.39 -42.65 -15.93
CA PHE A 20 -11.19 -42.26 -14.53
C PHE A 20 -9.94 -41.40 -14.33
N VAL A 21 -8.81 -41.78 -14.95
CA VAL A 21 -7.57 -41.01 -14.89
C VAL A 21 -7.74 -39.62 -15.51
N ALA A 22 -8.43 -39.52 -16.64
CA ALA A 22 -8.72 -38.24 -17.28
C ALA A 22 -9.57 -37.31 -16.38
N ILE A 23 -10.63 -37.84 -15.76
CA ILE A 23 -11.47 -37.07 -14.83
C ILE A 23 -10.65 -36.59 -13.63
N TYR A 24 -9.84 -37.46 -13.04
CA TYR A 24 -8.98 -37.11 -11.90
C TYR A 24 -7.96 -36.05 -12.28
N GLY A 25 -7.30 -36.20 -13.43
CA GLY A 25 -6.33 -35.24 -13.96
C GLY A 25 -6.93 -33.86 -14.19
N ILE A 26 -8.12 -33.78 -14.79
CA ILE A 26 -8.83 -32.51 -15.02
C ILE A 26 -9.17 -31.83 -13.69
N ASN A 27 -9.64 -32.59 -12.70
CA ASN A 27 -10.02 -32.01 -11.41
C ASN A 27 -8.79 -31.53 -10.60
N SER A 28 -7.70 -32.29 -10.65
CA SER A 28 -6.41 -31.90 -10.07
C SER A 28 -5.90 -30.61 -10.71
N TRP A 29 -5.91 -30.54 -12.04
CA TRP A 29 -5.46 -29.36 -12.77
C TRP A 29 -6.32 -28.13 -12.48
N ARG A 30 -7.65 -28.28 -12.43
CA ARG A 30 -8.55 -27.18 -12.06
C ARG A 30 -8.25 -26.63 -10.67
N THR A 31 -7.99 -27.53 -9.72
CA THR A 31 -7.66 -27.17 -8.34
C THR A 31 -6.32 -26.44 -8.29
N GLU A 32 -5.30 -26.96 -8.97
CA GLU A 32 -3.98 -26.34 -9.09
C GLU A 32 -4.04 -24.94 -9.70
N MET A 33 -4.81 -24.74 -10.77
CA MET A 33 -4.99 -23.43 -11.40
C MET A 33 -5.61 -22.40 -10.46
N VAL A 34 -6.57 -22.82 -9.62
CA VAL A 34 -7.17 -21.94 -8.60
C VAL A 34 -6.15 -21.58 -7.53
N TRP A 35 -5.37 -22.55 -7.05
CA TRP A 35 -4.32 -22.30 -6.06
C TRP A 35 -3.22 -21.39 -6.58
N LYS A 36 -2.76 -21.64 -7.81
CA LYS A 36 -1.76 -20.80 -8.48
C LYS A 36 -2.22 -19.35 -8.56
N ARG A 37 -3.45 -19.10 -9.03
CA ARG A 37 -4.00 -17.73 -9.11
C ARG A 37 -4.12 -17.04 -7.74
N LYS A 38 -4.43 -17.80 -6.68
CA LYS A 38 -4.49 -17.28 -5.30
C LYS A 38 -3.10 -16.94 -4.79
N TYR A 39 -2.14 -17.85 -4.99
CA TYR A 39 -0.75 -17.69 -4.58
C TYR A 39 -0.11 -16.46 -5.24
N GLU A 40 -0.20 -16.36 -6.57
CA GLU A 40 0.37 -15.24 -7.34
C GLU A 40 -0.21 -13.90 -6.88
N LEU A 41 -1.51 -13.83 -6.61
CA LEU A 41 -2.14 -12.60 -6.11
C LEU A 41 -1.67 -12.25 -4.69
N ALA A 42 -1.52 -13.24 -3.81
CA ALA A 42 -1.05 -13.01 -2.44
C ALA A 42 0.41 -12.55 -2.42
N GLU A 43 1.26 -13.14 -3.26
CA GLU A 43 2.65 -12.75 -3.45
C GLU A 43 2.77 -11.32 -4.00
N GLU A 44 2.04 -11.00 -5.08
CA GLU A 44 2.03 -9.66 -5.68
C GLU A 44 1.56 -8.59 -4.69
N VAL A 45 0.49 -8.88 -3.93
CA VAL A 45 0.01 -7.93 -2.90
C VAL A 45 1.05 -7.75 -1.81
N LEU A 46 1.64 -8.83 -1.30
CA LEU A 46 2.63 -8.75 -0.23
C LEU A 46 3.87 -7.95 -0.65
N SER A 47 4.40 -8.18 -1.86
CA SER A 47 5.55 -7.41 -2.37
C SER A 47 5.23 -5.92 -2.49
N LEU A 48 4.04 -5.58 -3.01
CA LEU A 48 3.61 -4.19 -3.13
C LEU A 48 3.44 -3.50 -1.77
N PHE A 49 3.06 -4.21 -0.70
CA PHE A 49 3.02 -3.64 0.65
C PHE A 49 4.41 -3.35 1.21
N TYR A 50 5.42 -4.18 0.91
CA TYR A 50 6.80 -3.87 1.25
C TYR A 50 7.30 -2.64 0.48
N GLU A 51 7.03 -2.56 -0.83
CA GLU A 51 7.36 -1.39 -1.65
C GLU A 51 6.64 -0.12 -1.15
N ALA A 52 5.39 -0.25 -0.70
CA ALA A 52 4.63 0.86 -0.14
C ALA A 52 5.22 1.39 1.18
N ARG A 53 5.74 0.50 2.04
CA ARG A 53 6.45 0.91 3.26
C ARG A 53 7.70 1.73 2.93
N GLU A 54 8.54 1.21 2.05
CA GLU A 54 9.76 1.92 1.61
C GLU A 54 9.41 3.25 0.93
N SER A 55 8.33 3.28 0.14
CA SER A 55 7.85 4.52 -0.48
C SER A 55 7.41 5.56 0.56
N ILE A 56 6.79 5.15 1.68
CA ILE A 56 6.45 6.06 2.79
C ILE A 56 7.71 6.61 3.45
N GLU A 57 8.74 5.80 3.67
CA GLU A 57 10.04 6.26 4.20
C GLU A 57 10.68 7.30 3.27
N ILE A 58 10.68 7.06 1.95
CA ILE A 58 11.19 8.02 0.95
C ILE A 58 10.40 9.33 1.00
N ILE A 59 9.07 9.26 1.08
CA ILE A 59 8.20 10.45 1.17
C ILE A 59 8.57 11.28 2.41
N ARG A 60 8.78 10.61 3.55
CA ARG A 60 8.99 11.23 4.87
C ARG A 60 10.45 11.51 5.23
N SER A 61 11.39 11.28 4.32
CA SER A 61 12.81 11.50 4.58
C SER A 61 13.10 12.96 4.97
N PRO A 62 13.79 13.25 6.09
CA PRO A 62 14.12 14.63 6.46
C PRO A 62 15.12 15.28 5.50
N TYR A 63 15.83 14.47 4.71
CA TYR A 63 16.80 14.97 3.74
C TYR A 63 16.09 15.49 2.48
N GLY A 64 16.27 16.77 2.18
CA GLY A 64 15.72 17.43 0.99
C GLY A 64 16.78 17.67 -0.08
N HIS A 65 16.40 17.57 -1.34
CA HIS A 65 17.23 17.98 -2.47
C HIS A 65 16.95 19.43 -2.87
N THR A 66 17.98 20.13 -3.35
CA THR A 66 17.83 21.48 -3.89
C THR A 66 16.82 21.49 -5.04
N GLY A 67 15.73 22.23 -4.86
CA GLY A 67 14.68 22.37 -5.87
C GLY A 67 13.43 21.51 -5.64
N GLU A 68 13.38 20.69 -4.58
CA GLU A 68 12.13 20.04 -4.17
C GLU A 68 11.03 21.06 -3.88
N GLY A 69 9.78 20.70 -4.21
CA GLY A 69 8.60 21.54 -3.98
C GLY A 69 8.28 22.50 -5.12
N LYS A 70 9.22 22.74 -6.04
CA LYS A 70 9.09 23.71 -7.14
C LYS A 70 8.23 23.21 -8.30
N THR A 71 7.82 21.95 -8.31
CA THR A 71 6.93 21.40 -9.35
C THR A 71 5.48 21.85 -9.21
N ARG A 72 5.13 22.52 -8.10
CA ARG A 72 3.81 23.10 -7.86
C ARG A 72 3.50 24.23 -8.86
N LYS A 73 2.26 24.28 -9.34
CA LYS A 73 1.77 25.45 -10.09
C LYS A 73 1.57 26.64 -9.15
N ARG A 74 2.51 27.59 -9.18
CA ARG A 74 2.43 28.86 -8.45
C ARG A 74 1.32 29.74 -9.02
N LYS A 75 0.60 30.46 -8.16
CA LYS A 75 -0.39 31.47 -8.58
C LYS A 75 0.32 32.77 -8.98
N GLU A 76 -0.27 33.50 -9.93
CA GLU A 76 0.30 34.75 -10.48
C GLU A 76 0.55 35.88 -9.46
N LYS A 77 -0.11 35.83 -8.30
CA LYS A 77 -0.04 36.86 -7.25
C LYS A 77 0.63 36.37 -5.95
N GLU A 78 1.33 35.23 -5.98
CA GLU A 78 2.13 34.78 -4.83
C GLU A 78 3.38 35.65 -4.68
N THR A 79 3.67 36.11 -3.46
CA THR A 79 4.98 36.69 -3.17
C THR A 79 6.06 35.60 -3.15
N GLU A 80 7.34 35.98 -3.25
CA GLU A 80 8.42 34.98 -3.18
C GLU A 80 8.41 34.23 -1.84
N GLU A 81 8.24 34.96 -0.73
CA GLU A 81 8.13 34.38 0.62
C GLU A 81 6.93 33.43 0.76
N GLN A 82 5.79 33.75 0.15
CA GLN A 82 4.64 32.83 0.10
C GLN A 82 4.97 31.59 -0.75
N SER A 83 5.60 31.79 -1.90
CA SER A 83 5.97 30.70 -2.80
C SER A 83 6.91 29.71 -2.10
N GLU A 84 7.90 30.18 -1.35
CA GLU A 84 8.83 29.32 -0.61
C GLU A 84 8.12 28.45 0.45
N ILE A 85 7.17 29.01 1.20
CA ILE A 85 6.40 28.26 2.22
C ILE A 85 5.52 27.21 1.55
N LEU A 86 4.81 27.60 0.48
CA LEU A 86 3.91 26.71 -0.25
C LEU A 86 4.69 25.58 -0.94
N ASP A 87 5.86 25.88 -1.50
CA ASP A 87 6.72 24.89 -2.14
C ASP A 87 7.28 23.92 -1.10
N ARG A 88 7.68 24.41 0.09
CA ARG A 88 8.09 23.54 1.21
C ARG A 88 6.98 22.58 1.63
N ALA A 89 5.74 23.05 1.75
CA ALA A 89 4.60 22.20 2.09
C ALA A 89 4.30 21.16 1.00
N TYR A 90 4.57 21.50 -0.27
CA TYR A 90 4.33 20.64 -1.43
C TYR A 90 5.32 19.49 -1.60
N VAL A 91 6.45 19.48 -0.87
CA VAL A 91 7.49 18.45 -0.97
C VAL A 91 6.92 17.03 -0.81
N ILE A 92 6.00 16.82 0.14
CA ILE A 92 5.36 15.52 0.39
C ILE A 92 4.57 15.04 -0.85
N TYR A 93 3.81 15.94 -1.48
CA TYR A 93 3.08 15.64 -2.70
C TYR A 93 4.02 15.31 -3.86
N GLU A 94 5.07 16.12 -4.05
CA GLU A 94 6.04 15.89 -5.12
C GLU A 94 6.75 14.54 -4.96
N ARG A 95 7.16 14.19 -3.74
CA ARG A 95 7.78 12.89 -3.46
C ARG A 95 6.83 11.74 -3.68
N TYR A 96 5.59 11.86 -3.19
CA TYR A 96 4.56 10.85 -3.45
C TYR A 96 4.37 10.61 -4.95
N GLU A 97 4.29 11.67 -5.76
CA GLU A 97 4.13 11.53 -7.20
C GLU A 97 5.27 10.73 -7.87
N LYS A 98 6.49 10.79 -7.32
CA LYS A 98 7.65 10.01 -7.79
C LYS A 98 7.56 8.53 -7.41
N VAL A 99 6.94 8.19 -6.28
CA VAL A 99 6.86 6.81 -5.75
C VAL A 99 5.43 6.26 -5.66
N LYS A 100 4.46 6.84 -6.39
CA LYS A 100 3.03 6.48 -6.26
C LYS A 100 2.66 5.08 -6.78
N THR A 101 3.54 4.47 -7.58
CA THR A 101 3.29 3.21 -8.30
C THR A 101 2.76 2.09 -7.40
N PRO A 102 3.42 1.69 -6.29
CA PRO A 102 2.91 0.63 -5.41
C PRO A 102 1.50 0.91 -4.88
N PHE A 103 1.22 2.14 -4.45
CA PHE A 103 -0.12 2.51 -3.94
C PHE A 103 -1.20 2.40 -5.01
N THR A 104 -0.92 2.85 -6.23
CA THR A 104 -1.89 2.75 -7.34
C THR A 104 -2.19 1.30 -7.73
N LYS A 105 -1.17 0.43 -7.72
CA LYS A 105 -1.34 -1.01 -7.96
C LYS A 105 -2.13 -1.68 -6.82
N LEU A 106 -1.80 -1.38 -5.55
CA LEU A 106 -2.57 -1.90 -4.42
C LEU A 106 -4.05 -1.51 -4.50
N LYS A 107 -4.34 -0.27 -4.88
CA LYS A 107 -5.72 0.21 -5.06
C LYS A 107 -6.48 -0.59 -6.14
N SER A 108 -5.83 -0.96 -7.25
CA SER A 108 -6.47 -1.76 -8.30
C SER A 108 -6.67 -3.22 -7.89
N LEU A 109 -5.79 -3.76 -7.03
CA LEU A 109 -5.86 -5.13 -6.55
C LEU A 109 -6.82 -5.33 -5.37
N LYS A 110 -7.12 -4.28 -4.59
CA LYS A 110 -7.93 -4.35 -3.35
C LYS A 110 -9.20 -5.18 -3.51
N TYR A 111 -10.09 -4.82 -4.43
CA TYR A 111 -11.38 -5.48 -4.57
C TYR A 111 -11.26 -6.91 -5.10
N ARG A 112 -10.26 -7.18 -5.95
CA ARG A 112 -9.94 -8.53 -6.39
C ARG A 112 -9.44 -9.40 -5.23
N PHE A 113 -8.57 -8.85 -4.39
CA PHE A 113 -8.08 -9.52 -3.19
C PHE A 113 -9.24 -9.86 -2.24
N MET A 114 -10.12 -8.89 -1.97
CA MET A 114 -11.31 -9.09 -1.14
C MET A 114 -12.27 -10.14 -1.71
N ALA A 115 -12.51 -10.14 -3.02
CA ALA A 115 -13.38 -11.12 -3.67
C ALA A 115 -12.86 -12.56 -3.56
N ILE A 116 -11.53 -12.73 -3.47
CA ILE A 116 -10.90 -14.06 -3.44
C ILE A 116 -10.66 -14.55 -2.01
N PHE A 117 -10.32 -13.65 -1.08
CA PHE A 117 -9.89 -14.01 0.28
C PHE A 117 -10.84 -13.59 1.40
N GLY A 118 -11.85 -12.77 1.10
CA GLY A 118 -12.80 -12.23 2.07
C GLY A 118 -12.67 -10.72 2.23
N GLU A 119 -13.80 -10.06 2.49
CA GLU A 119 -13.88 -8.62 2.71
C GLU A 119 -13.04 -8.17 3.92
N ASP A 120 -13.02 -8.95 5.00
CA ASP A 120 -12.25 -8.71 6.22
C ASP A 120 -10.74 -8.60 5.94
N LYS A 121 -10.26 -9.33 4.92
CA LYS A 121 -8.85 -9.31 4.51
C LYS A 121 -8.46 -8.03 3.78
N GLY A 122 -9.41 -7.18 3.41
CA GLY A 122 -9.17 -5.87 2.79
C GLY A 122 -8.69 -4.80 3.76
N LEU A 123 -8.79 -5.01 5.08
CA LEU A 123 -8.49 -3.99 6.09
C LEU A 123 -7.07 -3.36 5.99
N PRO A 124 -5.99 -4.11 5.70
CA PRO A 124 -4.66 -3.50 5.52
C PRO A 124 -4.59 -2.46 4.40
N PHE A 125 -5.38 -2.62 3.32
CA PHE A 125 -5.45 -1.65 2.23
C PHE A 125 -6.06 -0.33 2.69
N ASP A 126 -7.09 -0.40 3.53
CA ASP A 126 -7.76 0.78 4.09
C ASP A 126 -6.87 1.50 5.09
N ASN A 127 -6.14 0.75 5.92
CA ASN A 127 -5.20 1.33 6.86
C ASN A 127 -4.02 2.01 6.14
N LEU A 128 -3.50 1.42 5.07
CA LEU A 128 -2.49 2.06 4.23
C LEU A 128 -3.01 3.35 3.58
N SER A 129 -4.25 3.33 3.07
CA SER A 129 -4.87 4.53 2.48
C SER A 129 -5.02 5.65 3.51
N LYS A 130 -5.49 5.31 4.72
CA LYS A 130 -5.60 6.26 5.84
C LYS A 130 -4.25 6.85 6.25
N LEU A 131 -3.17 6.06 6.19
CA LEU A 131 -1.81 6.56 6.44
C LEU A 131 -1.39 7.61 5.42
N LEU A 132 -1.62 7.37 4.13
CA LEU A 132 -1.38 8.39 3.09
C LEU A 132 -2.22 9.65 3.31
N ASP A 133 -3.51 9.48 3.64
CA ASP A 133 -4.39 10.62 3.92
C ASP A 133 -3.88 11.45 5.11
N LYS A 134 -3.34 10.81 6.16
CA LYS A 134 -2.70 11.50 7.29
C LYS A 134 -1.51 12.35 6.84
N LEU A 135 -0.64 11.82 5.98
CA LEU A 135 0.54 12.55 5.47
C LEU A 135 0.12 13.78 4.65
N PHE A 136 -0.81 13.62 3.71
CA PHE A 136 -1.32 14.72 2.91
C PHE A 136 -2.05 15.76 3.74
N PHE A 137 -2.84 15.32 4.71
CA PHE A 137 -3.51 16.22 5.63
C PHE A 137 -2.53 17.01 6.49
N ALA A 138 -1.47 16.37 7.00
CA ALA A 138 -0.43 17.05 7.77
C ALA A 138 0.31 18.10 6.93
N SER A 139 0.71 17.75 5.70
CA SER A 139 1.30 18.68 4.73
C SER A 139 0.40 19.89 4.45
N TYR A 140 -0.89 19.65 4.16
CA TYR A 140 -1.87 20.72 3.96
C TYR A 140 -2.05 21.61 5.20
N LYS A 141 -1.98 21.03 6.41
CA LYS A 141 -2.07 21.80 7.65
C LYS A 141 -0.84 22.66 7.86
N LEU A 142 0.36 22.13 7.62
CA LEU A 142 1.62 22.86 7.78
C LEU A 142 1.73 24.05 6.84
N GLU A 143 1.21 23.93 5.62
CA GLU A 143 1.05 25.07 4.70
C GLU A 143 0.45 26.29 5.42
N LYS A 144 -0.66 26.06 6.13
CA LYS A 144 -1.36 27.11 6.88
C LYS A 144 -0.57 27.58 8.09
N TYR A 145 0.01 26.67 8.88
CA TYR A 145 0.74 27.04 10.10
C TYR A 145 1.99 27.86 9.77
N TRP A 146 2.83 27.39 8.85
CA TRP A 146 4.02 28.12 8.41
C TRP A 146 3.67 29.48 7.78
N ASN A 147 2.55 29.57 7.06
CA ASN A 147 2.11 30.84 6.47
C ASN A 147 1.57 31.85 7.51
N ASP A 148 1.04 31.36 8.63
CA ASP A 148 0.55 32.17 9.74
C ASP A 148 1.71 32.63 10.67
N GLN A 149 2.81 31.86 10.72
CA GLN A 149 4.01 32.13 11.52
C GLN A 149 4.61 33.49 11.15
N GLY A 150 4.81 34.36 12.15
CA GLY A 150 5.37 35.71 11.97
C GLY A 150 4.43 36.73 11.29
N ARG A 151 3.29 36.31 10.72
CA ARG A 151 2.33 37.19 10.05
C ARG A 151 1.10 37.49 10.90
N LYS A 152 0.66 36.53 11.71
CA LYS A 152 -0.38 36.76 12.71
C LYS A 152 0.20 37.25 14.02
N LYS A 153 -0.46 38.25 14.61
CA LYS A 153 -0.18 38.68 15.99
C LYS A 153 -0.84 37.67 16.93
N PHE A 154 -0.02 36.86 17.58
CA PHE A 154 -0.46 35.93 18.62
C PHE A 154 -0.19 36.53 20.00
N THR A 155 -1.06 36.22 20.96
CA THR A 155 -0.69 36.25 22.38
C THR A 155 0.27 35.10 22.68
N ASP A 156 1.00 35.17 23.78
CA ASP A 156 1.96 34.12 24.15
C ASP A 156 1.30 32.73 24.22
N GLU A 157 0.10 32.63 24.79
CA GLU A 157 -0.65 31.36 24.86
C GLU A 157 -1.07 30.85 23.47
N GLN A 158 -1.49 31.75 22.57
CA GLN A 158 -1.86 31.39 21.21
C GLN A 158 -0.65 30.98 20.38
N PHE A 159 0.50 31.60 20.63
CA PHE A 159 1.75 31.27 19.97
C PHE A 159 2.22 29.88 20.39
N GLN A 160 2.19 29.56 21.69
CA GLN A 160 2.53 28.21 22.16
C GLN A 160 1.63 27.16 21.50
N LYS A 161 0.31 27.37 21.51
CA LYS A 161 -0.64 26.45 20.83
C LYS A 161 -0.42 26.37 19.32
N HIS A 162 0.16 27.39 18.70
CA HIS A 162 0.51 27.37 17.28
C HIS A 162 1.72 26.49 17.04
N VAL A 163 2.78 26.66 17.84
CA VAL A 163 4.01 25.85 17.81
C VAL A 163 3.69 24.38 18.09
N ASP A 164 2.96 24.08 19.16
CA ASP A 164 2.61 22.69 19.52
C ASP A 164 1.88 21.95 18.37
N LYS A 165 1.02 22.68 17.63
CA LYS A 165 0.31 22.11 16.48
C LYS A 165 1.21 21.93 15.28
N MET A 166 2.14 22.86 15.06
CA MET A 166 3.13 22.77 13.99
C MET A 166 4.02 21.54 14.20
N GLU A 167 4.60 21.41 15.39
CA GLU A 167 5.45 20.27 15.78
C GLU A 167 4.70 18.94 15.58
N LYS A 168 3.46 18.85 16.05
CA LYS A 168 2.62 17.65 15.85
C LYS A 168 2.45 17.25 14.38
N PHE A 169 2.34 18.21 13.46
CA PHE A 169 2.23 17.88 12.04
C PHE A 169 3.60 17.59 11.41
N GLU A 170 4.67 18.22 11.90
CA GLU A 170 6.05 17.94 11.50
C GLU A 170 6.47 16.51 11.87
N GLU A 171 6.10 16.02 13.06
CA GLU A 171 6.29 14.61 13.48
C GLU A 171 5.65 13.61 12.52
N ILE A 172 4.49 13.96 11.92
CA ILE A 172 3.81 13.09 10.96
C ILE A 172 4.58 13.05 9.64
N ILE A 173 5.09 14.18 9.16
CA ILE A 173 5.69 14.28 7.83
C ILE A 173 7.17 13.88 7.79
N TRP A 174 7.90 13.97 8.91
CA TRP A 174 9.34 13.69 8.98
C TRP A 174 9.65 12.51 9.90
N SER A 175 10.38 11.50 9.41
CA SER A 175 10.64 10.23 10.13
C SER A 175 11.46 10.37 11.41
N ASP A 176 12.22 11.46 11.57
CA ASP A 176 13.21 11.61 12.65
C ASP A 176 12.87 12.79 13.59
N TYR A 177 11.65 13.33 13.51
CA TYR A 177 11.26 14.54 14.24
C TYR A 177 10.50 14.23 15.54
N GLY A 178 9.84 13.06 15.65
CA GLY A 178 9.11 12.63 16.84
C GLY A 178 9.63 11.31 17.38
N GLU A 179 9.84 11.21 18.69
CA GLU A 179 10.22 9.97 19.37
C GLU A 179 9.09 9.47 20.29
N PRO A 180 8.49 8.27 20.04
CA PRO A 180 8.76 7.35 18.93
C PRO A 180 8.08 7.77 17.60
N ASP A 181 8.60 7.32 16.46
CA ASP A 181 7.97 7.55 15.15
C ASP A 181 6.69 6.70 14.97
N LEU A 182 5.56 7.28 15.35
CA LEU A 182 4.24 6.65 15.30
C LEU A 182 3.82 6.22 13.89
N ILE A 183 4.23 6.96 12.85
CA ILE A 183 3.84 6.61 11.47
C ILE A 183 4.62 5.38 11.01
N SER A 184 5.91 5.30 11.34
CA SER A 184 6.74 4.12 11.07
C SER A 184 6.19 2.89 11.80
N GLU A 185 5.77 3.03 13.06
CA GLU A 185 5.08 1.95 13.77
C GLU A 185 3.77 1.52 13.09
N GLU A 186 2.94 2.48 12.69
CA GLU A 186 1.66 2.20 12.05
C GLU A 186 1.84 1.47 10.71
N ILE A 187 2.79 1.89 9.86
CA ILE A 187 3.03 1.21 8.58
C ILE A 187 3.59 -0.20 8.80
N ASN A 188 4.48 -0.39 9.79
CA ASN A 188 5.00 -1.71 10.13
C ASN A 188 3.87 -2.63 10.59
N LYS A 189 2.95 -2.16 11.45
CA LYS A 189 1.75 -2.92 11.85
C LYS A 189 0.86 -3.26 10.65
N VAL A 190 0.71 -2.35 9.67
CA VAL A 190 -0.05 -2.64 8.44
C VAL A 190 0.61 -3.74 7.62
N VAL A 191 1.94 -3.68 7.46
CA VAL A 191 2.74 -4.71 6.75
C VAL A 191 2.66 -6.05 7.46
N GLU A 192 2.84 -6.10 8.78
CA GLU A 192 2.74 -7.34 9.57
C GLU A 192 1.36 -8.00 9.44
N ASN A 193 0.30 -7.20 9.41
CA ASN A 193 -1.07 -7.70 9.24
C ASN A 193 -1.28 -8.36 7.87
N ILE A 194 -0.88 -7.70 6.78
CA ILE A 194 -1.01 -8.30 5.44
C ILE A 194 -0.05 -9.47 5.25
N GLU A 195 1.13 -9.42 5.85
CA GLU A 195 2.11 -10.52 5.83
C GLU A 195 1.54 -11.76 6.50
N THR A 196 0.88 -11.61 7.65
CA THR A 196 0.19 -12.72 8.34
C THR A 196 -0.89 -13.34 7.45
N ILE A 197 -1.70 -12.50 6.77
CA ILE A 197 -2.75 -12.95 5.86
C ILE A 197 -2.14 -13.71 4.66
N CYS A 198 -1.17 -13.11 3.97
CA CYS A 198 -0.56 -13.67 2.78
C CYS A 198 0.26 -14.92 3.10
N LYS A 199 1.01 -14.97 4.20
CA LYS A 199 1.73 -16.18 4.63
C LYS A 199 0.79 -17.35 4.87
N THR A 200 -0.37 -17.11 5.47
CA THR A 200 -1.39 -18.16 5.67
C THR A 200 -1.89 -18.73 4.35
N ILE A 201 -1.90 -17.94 3.28
CA ILE A 201 -2.30 -18.38 1.92
C ILE A 201 -1.16 -19.11 1.22
N ILE A 202 0.06 -18.56 1.30
CA ILE A 202 1.27 -19.04 0.62
C ILE A 202 1.78 -20.36 1.23
N GLN A 203 1.74 -20.49 2.55
CA GLN A 203 2.30 -21.65 3.27
C GLN A 203 1.30 -22.82 3.40
N LYS A 204 0.05 -22.62 2.97
CA LYS A 204 -0.97 -23.69 3.03
C LYS A 204 -0.64 -24.75 1.97
N LYS A 205 -0.06 -25.86 2.42
CA LYS A 205 0.04 -27.11 1.65
C LYS A 205 -1.32 -27.81 1.57
#